data_AF-A0A345IMF9-F1
#
_entry.id   AF-A0A345IMF9-F1
#
_cell.length_a   1.000
_cell.length_b   1.000
_cell.length_c   1.000
_cell.angle_alpha   90.00
_cell.angle_beta   90.00
_cell.angle_gamma   90.00
#
_symmetry.space_group_name_H-M   'P 1'
#
loop_
_entity.id
_entity.type
_entity.pdbx_description
1 polymer ?
#
loop_
_entity_poly.entity_id
_entity_poly.type
_entity_poly.pdbx_seq_one_letter_code
_entity_poly.pdbx_strand_id
1 'polypeptide(L)'
;MQAAQCLHSQLFLPGAFRSGPLFGHRDDGTLHVAYAAPAGYLRWADHDPARPFTLDPGYVLGWTDALRTVHGESIDWVGGWLSFPDTLTADRATEQPLIRQARTDGLIGDDTVLLCIGWNRHEVEVHAYAAFADDMERLLAVEWLSAAAWHEQ
;
A
#
# COMPACT_ATOMS: atom_id res chain seq x y z
N MET A 1 33.00 -3.11 4.34
CA MET A 1 32.31 -3.37 5.63
C MET A 1 32.19 -4.88 5.78
N GLN A 2 32.60 -5.47 6.91
CA GLN A 2 32.45 -6.91 7.13
C GLN A 2 30.97 -7.26 7.41
N ALA A 3 30.51 -8.43 6.96
CA ALA A 3 29.10 -8.85 7.06
C ALA A 3 28.57 -8.82 8.51
N ALA A 4 29.38 -9.22 9.49
CA ALA A 4 29.00 -9.22 10.90
C ALA A 4 28.66 -7.81 11.44
N GLN A 5 29.44 -6.80 11.05
CA GLN A 5 29.20 -5.42 11.46
C GLN A 5 27.94 -4.85 10.79
N CYS A 6 27.70 -5.21 9.52
CA CYS A 6 26.48 -4.86 8.82
C CYS A 6 25.26 -5.48 9.52
N LEU A 7 25.25 -6.80 9.75
CA LEU A 7 24.15 -7.50 10.43
C LEU A 7 23.92 -6.97 11.85
N HIS A 8 24.98 -6.68 12.61
CA HIS A 8 24.85 -6.09 13.93
C HIS A 8 24.16 -4.72 13.88
N SER A 9 24.53 -3.86 12.91
CA SER A 9 23.82 -2.58 12.73
C SER A 9 22.36 -2.75 12.34
N GLN A 10 22.01 -3.80 11.57
CA GLN A 10 20.61 -4.08 11.20
C GLN A 10 19.71 -4.37 12.40
N LEU A 11 20.25 -5.01 13.45
CA LEU A 11 19.47 -5.35 14.64
C LEU A 11 19.01 -4.13 15.45
N PHE A 12 19.62 -2.97 15.24
CA PHE A 12 19.26 -1.72 15.93
C PHE A 12 18.49 -0.74 15.04
N LEU A 13 18.17 -1.13 13.80
CA LEU A 13 17.34 -0.28 12.95
C LEU A 13 15.88 -0.34 13.44
N PRO A 14 15.22 0.82 13.61
CA PRO A 14 13.81 0.83 13.97
C PRO A 14 12.97 0.25 12.83
N GLY A 15 11.78 -0.25 13.19
CA GLY A 15 10.74 -0.51 12.21
C GLY A 15 10.52 0.71 11.33
N ALA A 16 10.28 0.49 10.05
CA ALA A 16 10.06 1.55 9.08
C ALA A 16 8.70 1.35 8.43
N PHE A 17 8.07 2.45 7.99
CA PHE A 17 6.87 2.31 7.18
C PHE A 17 7.20 1.51 5.92
N ARG A 18 6.22 0.75 5.48
CA ARG A 18 6.23 0.06 4.20
C ARG A 18 5.02 0.53 3.43
N SER A 19 5.20 0.75 2.14
CA SER A 19 4.14 1.25 1.29
C SER A 19 4.40 0.82 -0.14
N GLY A 20 3.45 1.12 -1.01
CA GLY A 20 3.62 1.01 -2.45
C GLY A 20 2.29 1.06 -3.18
N PRO A 21 2.32 0.90 -4.51
CA PRO A 21 1.12 0.98 -5.33
C PRO A 21 0.27 -0.29 -5.22
N LEU A 22 -1.03 -0.10 -5.44
CA LEU A 22 -2.02 -1.13 -5.64
C LEU A 22 -2.47 -1.11 -7.10
N PHE A 23 -2.67 -2.30 -7.66
CA PHE A 23 -3.13 -2.47 -9.02
C PHE A 23 -4.36 -3.38 -9.07
N GLY A 24 -5.28 -3.03 -9.95
CA GLY A 24 -6.58 -3.64 -9.96
C GLY A 24 -7.49 -3.04 -11.03
N HIS A 25 -8.78 -3.23 -10.84
CA HIS A 25 -9.82 -2.71 -11.73
C HIS A 25 -11.09 -2.40 -10.94
N ARG A 26 -11.99 -1.63 -11.55
CA ARG A 26 -13.30 -1.32 -10.99
C ARG A 26 -14.38 -2.00 -11.81
N ASP A 27 -15.34 -2.59 -11.13
CA ASP A 27 -16.53 -3.17 -11.74
C ASP A 27 -17.75 -2.90 -10.85
N ASP A 28 -18.84 -2.40 -11.43
CA ASP A 28 -20.11 -2.11 -10.76
C ASP A 28 -20.00 -1.43 -9.37
N GLY A 29 -19.11 -0.44 -9.24
CA GLY A 29 -18.90 0.31 -7.99
C GLY A 29 -18.06 -0.42 -6.94
N THR A 30 -17.55 -1.61 -7.26
CA THR A 30 -16.58 -2.38 -6.48
C THR A 30 -15.18 -2.17 -7.02
N LEU A 31 -14.21 -1.92 -6.13
CA LEU A 31 -12.81 -1.87 -6.49
C LEU A 31 -12.15 -3.23 -6.20
N HIS A 32 -11.71 -3.91 -7.25
CA HIS A 32 -10.97 -5.17 -7.16
C HIS A 32 -9.48 -4.88 -7.14
N VAL A 33 -8.84 -5.07 -5.99
CA VAL A 33 -7.38 -5.00 -5.86
C VAL A 33 -6.79 -6.38 -6.11
N ALA A 34 -6.03 -6.53 -7.19
CA ALA A 34 -5.45 -7.80 -7.60
C ALA A 34 -3.96 -7.93 -7.21
N TYR A 35 -3.22 -6.82 -7.19
CA TYR A 35 -1.80 -6.81 -6.90
C TYR A 35 -1.41 -5.65 -5.98
N ALA A 36 -0.40 -5.90 -5.16
CA ALA A 36 0.32 -4.89 -4.40
C ALA A 36 1.81 -5.04 -4.68
N ALA A 37 2.50 -3.91 -4.85
CA ALA A 37 3.95 -3.88 -5.04
C ALA A 37 4.59 -3.00 -3.97
N PRO A 38 5.88 -3.20 -3.63
CA PRO A 38 6.59 -2.24 -2.79
C PRO A 38 6.80 -0.92 -3.53
N ALA A 39 7.00 0.16 -2.77
CA ALA A 39 7.26 1.50 -3.27
C ALA A 39 8.58 1.65 -4.06
N GLY A 40 9.40 0.61 -4.08
CA GLY A 40 10.71 0.60 -4.70
C GLY A 40 11.54 -0.57 -4.19
N TYR A 41 12.84 -0.49 -4.39
CA TYR A 41 13.77 -1.46 -3.83
C TYR A 41 13.75 -1.43 -2.29
N LEU A 42 13.80 -2.61 -1.66
CA LEU A 42 13.92 -2.71 -0.20
C LEU A 42 15.26 -2.11 0.24
N ARG A 43 15.20 -0.92 0.86
CA ARG A 43 16.37 -0.26 1.45
C ARG A 43 16.33 -0.44 2.95
N TRP A 44 17.47 -0.84 3.51
CA TRP A 44 17.57 -1.11 4.94
C TRP A 44 17.59 0.16 5.79
N ALA A 45 18.28 1.22 5.34
CA ALA A 45 18.52 2.43 6.15
C ALA A 45 17.94 3.73 5.56
N ASP A 46 17.57 3.75 4.28
CA ASP A 46 17.19 5.00 3.58
C ASP A 46 15.69 5.29 3.61
N HIS A 47 15.00 4.92 4.69
CA HIS A 47 13.57 5.23 4.84
C HIS A 47 13.39 6.58 5.53
N ASP A 48 12.78 7.54 4.84
CA ASP A 48 12.36 8.81 5.43
C ASP A 48 10.97 8.64 6.08
N PRO A 49 10.87 8.60 7.43
CA PRO A 49 9.59 8.44 8.11
C PRO A 49 8.66 9.64 7.90
N ALA A 50 9.15 10.80 7.46
CA ALA A 50 8.31 11.94 7.12
C ALA A 50 7.65 11.80 5.73
N ARG A 51 8.10 10.84 4.91
CA ARG A 51 7.62 10.62 3.55
C ARG A 51 7.32 9.14 3.29
N PRO A 52 6.40 8.54 4.05
CA PRO A 52 6.13 7.10 3.99
C PRO A 52 5.58 6.63 2.65
N PHE A 53 5.07 7.54 1.81
CA PHE A 53 4.51 7.24 0.49
C PHE A 53 5.45 7.51 -0.68
N THR A 54 6.74 7.77 -0.44
CA THR A 54 7.70 8.03 -1.53
C THR A 54 7.82 6.79 -2.42
N LEU A 55 7.42 6.93 -3.69
CA LEU A 55 7.55 5.90 -4.71
C LEU A 55 8.79 6.15 -5.56
N ASP A 56 9.48 5.08 -5.96
CA ASP A 56 10.47 5.11 -7.03
C ASP A 56 9.72 5.05 -8.38
N PRO A 57 9.73 6.13 -9.19
CA PRO A 57 8.91 6.19 -10.40
C PRO A 57 9.29 5.14 -11.44
N GLY A 58 10.58 4.81 -11.56
CA GLY A 58 11.05 3.80 -12.52
C GLY A 58 10.62 2.40 -12.11
N TYR A 59 10.63 2.12 -10.80
CA TYR A 59 10.14 0.86 -10.25
C TYR A 59 8.64 0.68 -10.47
N VAL A 60 7.84 1.72 -10.19
CA VAL A 60 6.38 1.68 -10.37
C VAL A 60 6.02 1.53 -11.84
N LEU A 61 6.67 2.27 -12.75
CA LEU A 61 6.45 2.14 -14.18
C LEU A 61 6.75 0.71 -14.68
N GLY A 62 7.83 0.10 -14.20
CA GLY A 62 8.17 -1.28 -14.52
C GLY A 62 7.09 -2.28 -14.08
N TRP A 63 6.47 -2.06 -12.92
CA TRP A 63 5.31 -2.85 -12.47
C TRP A 63 4.10 -2.66 -13.36
N THR A 64 3.76 -1.41 -13.70
CA THR A 64 2.65 -1.10 -14.60
C THR A 64 2.83 -1.79 -15.96
N ASP A 65 4.01 -1.68 -16.57
CA ASP A 65 4.30 -2.30 -17.87
C ASP A 65 4.22 -3.83 -17.81
N ALA A 66 4.75 -4.43 -16.74
CA ALA A 66 4.71 -5.87 -16.53
C ALA A 66 3.26 -6.38 -16.39
N LEU A 67 2.43 -5.69 -15.60
CA LEU A 67 1.04 -6.09 -15.38
C LEU A 67 0.19 -5.89 -16.64
N ARG A 68 0.38 -4.79 -17.37
CA ARG A 68 -0.31 -4.53 -18.64
C ARG A 68 0.07 -5.52 -19.73
N THR A 69 1.29 -6.07 -19.69
CA THR A 69 1.68 -7.16 -20.60
C THR A 69 0.86 -8.43 -20.39
N VAL A 70 0.43 -8.69 -19.15
CA VAL A 70 -0.33 -9.90 -18.78
C VAL A 70 -1.84 -9.69 -18.94
N HIS A 71 -2.35 -8.54 -18.51
CA HIS A 71 -3.79 -8.28 -18.37
C HIS A 71 -4.33 -7.25 -19.37
N GLY A 72 -3.47 -6.61 -20.15
CA GLY A 72 -3.85 -5.51 -21.04
C GLY A 72 -4.27 -4.26 -20.27
N GLU A 73 -5.20 -3.49 -20.84
CA GLU A 73 -5.76 -2.27 -20.26
C GLU A 73 -6.75 -2.53 -19.12
N SER A 74 -7.08 -3.80 -18.85
CA SER A 74 -8.00 -4.17 -17.78
C SER A 74 -7.43 -3.99 -16.38
N ILE A 75 -6.12 -3.77 -16.25
CA ILE A 75 -5.45 -3.51 -14.98
C ILE A 75 -4.80 -2.13 -14.96
N ASP A 76 -5.05 -1.36 -13.91
CA ASP A 76 -4.40 -0.07 -13.71
C ASP A 76 -4.06 0.19 -12.23
N TRP A 77 -3.37 1.30 -11.99
CA TRP A 77 -3.11 1.82 -10.66
C TRP A 77 -4.42 2.27 -10.00
N VAL A 78 -4.72 1.70 -8.82
CA VAL A 78 -5.97 1.94 -8.09
C VAL A 78 -5.77 2.48 -6.68
N GLY A 79 -4.54 2.85 -6.33
CA GLY A 79 -4.21 3.45 -5.05
C GLY A 79 -2.91 2.98 -4.43
N GLY A 80 -2.80 3.11 -3.12
CA GLY A 80 -1.60 2.75 -2.37
C GLY A 80 -1.91 1.94 -1.13
N TRP A 81 -0.90 1.27 -0.60
CA TRP A 81 -0.96 0.65 0.70
C TRP A 81 0.10 1.22 1.63
N LEU A 82 -0.12 1.05 2.93
CA LEU A 82 0.74 1.47 4.00
C LEU A 82 0.71 0.43 5.11
N SER A 83 1.88 0.08 5.63
CA SER A 83 2.04 -0.65 6.88
C SER A 83 2.96 0.14 7.81
N PHE A 84 2.58 0.18 9.08
CA PHE A 84 3.31 0.89 10.12
C PHE A 84 4.60 0.16 10.50
N PRO A 85 5.56 0.87 11.15
CA PRO A 85 6.67 0.23 11.84
C PRO A 85 6.21 -0.97 12.68
N ASP A 86 7.02 -2.02 12.68
CA ASP A 86 6.76 -3.28 13.40
C ASP A 86 5.50 -4.04 12.92
N THR A 87 4.93 -3.65 11.78
CA THR A 87 3.81 -4.32 11.09
C THR A 87 2.52 -4.40 11.89
N LEU A 88 2.37 -3.59 12.94
CA LEU A 88 1.15 -3.55 13.75
C LEU A 88 0.10 -2.66 13.11
N THR A 89 -1.17 -3.00 13.30
CA THR A 89 -2.28 -2.09 12.93
C THR A 89 -2.26 -0.87 13.84
N ALA A 90 -2.47 0.31 13.26
CA ALA A 90 -2.62 1.54 13.99
C ALA A 90 -4.11 1.88 14.18
N ASP A 91 -4.42 2.68 15.20
CA ASP A 91 -5.77 3.21 15.33
C ASP A 91 -6.01 4.37 14.37
N ARG A 92 -7.28 4.71 14.18
CA ARG A 92 -7.69 5.79 13.29
C ARG A 92 -7.04 7.14 13.64
N ALA A 93 -6.82 7.43 14.92
CA ALA A 93 -6.20 8.68 15.35
C ALA A 93 -4.75 8.79 14.85
N THR A 94 -4.03 7.68 14.85
CA THR A 94 -2.66 7.54 14.37
C THR A 94 -2.58 7.52 12.84
N GLU A 95 -3.59 6.96 12.16
CA GLU A 95 -3.66 6.91 10.69
C GLU A 95 -4.05 8.26 10.07
N GLN A 96 -4.89 9.04 10.75
CA GLN A 96 -5.48 10.27 10.21
C GLN A 96 -4.47 11.28 9.61
N PRO A 97 -3.30 11.55 10.21
CA PRO A 97 -2.30 12.42 9.59
C PRO A 97 -1.76 11.88 8.27
N LEU A 98 -1.60 10.56 8.15
CA LEU A 98 -1.07 9.89 6.97
C LEU A 98 -2.10 9.81 5.85
N ILE A 99 -3.38 9.61 6.19
CA ILE A 99 -4.49 9.68 5.23
C ILE A 99 -4.54 11.09 4.60
N ARG A 100 -4.43 12.15 5.43
CA ARG A 100 -4.38 13.53 4.95
C ARG A 100 -3.16 13.80 4.07
N GLN A 101 -1.99 13.26 4.44
CA GLN A 101 -0.78 13.36 3.64
C GLN A 101 -0.98 12.71 2.27
N ALA A 102 -1.39 11.44 2.23
CA ALA A 102 -1.62 10.70 1.00
C ALA A 102 -2.60 11.41 0.06
N ARG A 103 -3.65 12.01 0.62
CA ARG A 103 -4.59 12.83 -0.14
C ARG A 103 -3.96 14.11 -0.68
N THR A 104 -3.20 14.84 0.14
CA THR A 104 -2.47 16.05 -0.27
C THR A 104 -1.50 15.75 -1.42
N ASP A 105 -0.89 14.56 -1.37
CA ASP A 105 0.04 14.07 -2.39
C ASP A 105 -0.67 13.50 -3.63
N GLY A 106 -2.01 13.51 -3.67
CA GLY A 106 -2.81 13.01 -4.81
C GLY A 106 -2.84 11.49 -4.95
N LEU A 107 -2.46 10.74 -3.91
CA LEU A 107 -2.44 9.27 -3.91
C LEU A 107 -3.80 8.66 -3.61
N ILE A 108 -4.73 9.45 -3.04
CA ILE A 108 -6.11 9.08 -2.75
C ILE A 108 -7.03 10.11 -3.37
N GLY A 109 -8.07 9.66 -4.06
CA GLY A 109 -9.10 10.47 -4.69
C GLY A 109 -10.33 9.64 -5.02
N ASP A 110 -11.18 10.14 -5.92
CA ASP A 110 -12.45 9.49 -6.28
C ASP A 110 -12.21 8.05 -6.81
N ASP A 111 -11.08 7.85 -7.50
CA ASP A 111 -10.74 6.59 -8.14
C ASP A 111 -9.63 5.78 -7.48
N THR A 112 -9.01 6.29 -6.42
CA THR A 112 -7.88 5.65 -5.74
C THR A 112 -8.10 5.50 -4.24
N VAL A 113 -7.64 4.39 -3.69
CA VAL A 113 -7.79 4.08 -2.26
C VAL A 113 -6.44 4.04 -1.54
N LEU A 114 -6.47 4.23 -0.22
CA LEU A 114 -5.37 3.87 0.66
C LEU A 114 -5.76 2.69 1.53
N LEU A 115 -4.96 1.62 1.50
CA LEU A 115 -5.07 0.50 2.42
C LEU A 115 -4.04 0.63 3.54
N CYS A 116 -4.47 0.85 4.78
CA CYS A 116 -3.62 0.67 5.95
C CYS A 116 -3.70 -0.79 6.40
N ILE A 117 -2.56 -1.48 6.44
CA ILE A 117 -2.47 -2.92 6.74
C ILE A 117 -1.54 -3.18 7.92
N GLY A 118 -1.95 -4.10 8.79
CA GLY A 118 -1.16 -4.51 9.94
C GLY A 118 -1.67 -5.77 10.59
N TRP A 119 -0.91 -6.25 11.57
CA TRP A 119 -1.28 -7.36 12.42
C TRP A 119 -2.00 -6.87 13.67
N ASN A 120 -3.11 -7.53 13.98
CA ASN A 120 -3.81 -7.42 15.25
C ASN A 120 -4.07 -8.83 15.80
N ARG A 121 -3.46 -9.17 16.94
CA ARG A 121 -3.65 -10.47 17.63
C ARG A 121 -3.62 -11.70 16.69
N HIS A 122 -2.69 -11.71 15.74
CA HIS A 122 -2.46 -12.76 14.73
C HIS A 122 -3.37 -12.76 13.49
N GLU A 123 -4.25 -11.78 13.37
CA GLU A 123 -5.04 -11.56 12.15
C GLU A 123 -4.51 -10.35 11.38
N VAL A 124 -4.62 -10.40 10.06
CA VAL A 124 -4.34 -9.25 9.21
C VAL A 124 -5.56 -8.35 9.23
N GLU A 125 -5.39 -7.14 9.71
CA GLU A 125 -6.41 -6.10 9.71
C GLU A 125 -6.11 -5.10 8.58
N VAL A 126 -7.18 -4.66 7.92
CA VAL A 126 -7.11 -3.71 6.80
C VAL A 126 -8.12 -2.61 7.03
N HIS A 127 -7.65 -1.37 7.02
CA HIS A 127 -8.49 -0.19 6.91
C HIS A 127 -8.36 0.40 5.52
N ALA A 128 -9.46 0.45 4.77
CA ALA A 128 -9.50 1.00 3.42
C ALA A 128 -10.13 2.39 3.42
N TYR A 129 -9.42 3.38 2.88
CA TYR A 129 -9.86 4.77 2.82
C TYR A 129 -9.99 5.24 1.38
N ALA A 130 -11.09 5.93 1.08
CA ALA A 130 -11.27 6.69 -0.15
C ALA A 130 -11.61 8.14 0.18
N ALA A 131 -11.22 9.06 -0.70
CA ALA A 131 -11.60 10.46 -0.63
C ALA A 131 -12.57 10.75 -1.77
N PHE A 132 -13.68 11.41 -1.46
CA PHE A 132 -14.66 11.84 -2.47
C PHE A 132 -14.64 13.36 -2.62
N ALA A 133 -15.12 13.87 -3.76
CA ALA A 133 -15.21 15.29 -4.11
C ALA A 133 -15.72 16.23 -2.98
N ASP A 134 -16.57 15.74 -2.06
CA ASP A 134 -17.10 16.49 -0.92
C ASP A 134 -16.13 16.62 0.27
N ASP A 135 -14.84 16.36 0.07
CA ASP A 135 -13.78 16.50 1.09
C ASP A 135 -13.90 15.51 2.26
N MET A 136 -14.84 14.57 2.18
CA MET A 136 -15.08 13.56 3.21
C MET A 136 -14.37 12.24 2.91
N GLU A 137 -13.42 11.89 3.77
CA GLU A 137 -12.80 10.57 3.81
C GLU A 137 -13.82 9.53 4.32
N ARG A 138 -13.87 8.37 3.65
CA ARG A 138 -14.74 7.26 4.06
C ARG A 138 -13.94 6.00 4.27
N LEU A 139 -14.26 5.29 5.35
CA LEU A 139 -13.82 3.91 5.55
C LEU A 139 -14.67 3.00 4.67
N LEU A 140 -14.03 2.16 3.88
CA LEU A 140 -14.67 1.19 3.01
C LEU A 140 -14.73 -0.18 3.68
N ALA A 141 -15.74 -0.97 3.33
CA ALA A 141 -15.76 -2.39 3.66
C ALA A 141 -14.71 -3.11 2.81
N VAL A 142 -13.96 -4.03 3.43
CA VAL A 142 -12.93 -4.84 2.77
C VAL A 142 -13.31 -6.30 2.88
N GLU A 143 -13.29 -7.00 1.76
CA GLU A 143 -13.50 -8.45 1.70
C GLU A 143 -12.28 -9.12 1.08
N TRP A 144 -11.75 -10.13 1.76
CA TRP A 144 -10.69 -10.97 1.23
C TRP A 144 -11.29 -12.12 0.43
N LEU A 145 -11.08 -12.10 -0.89
CA LEU A 145 -11.37 -13.27 -1.70
C LEU A 145 -10.30 -14.33 -1.43
N SER A 146 -10.71 -15.45 -0.83
CA SER A 146 -9.81 -16.60 -0.67
C SER A 146 -9.33 -17.10 -2.04
N ALA A 147 -8.09 -17.59 -2.11
CA ALA A 147 -7.45 -18.04 -3.36
C ALA A 147 -8.25 -19.11 -4.16
N ALA A 148 -9.26 -19.73 -3.56
CA ALA A 148 -10.14 -20.70 -4.23
C ALA A 148 -11.04 -20.08 -5.32
N ALA A 149 -11.22 -18.76 -5.35
CA ALA A 149 -12.11 -18.08 -6.29
C ALA A 149 -11.47 -17.74 -7.66
N TRP A 150 -10.15 -17.86 -7.81
CA TRP A 150 -9.43 -17.40 -9.02
C TRP A 150 -9.35 -18.43 -10.16
N HIS A 151 -9.89 -19.65 -9.98
CA HIS A 151 -9.79 -20.73 -10.97
C HIS A 151 -11.02 -20.92 -11.87
N GLU A 152 -12.02 -20.04 -11.81
CA GLU A 152 -13.27 -20.19 -12.60
C GLU A 152 -13.61 -19.02 -13.54
N GLN A 153 -12.63 -18.22 -13.98
CA GLN A 153 -12.85 -17.23 -15.05
C GLN A 153 -11.86 -17.39 -16.20
#